data_AF-A0A554QTY9-F1
#
_entry.id   AF-A0A554QTY9-F1
#
_cell.length_a   1.000
_cell.length_b   1.000
_cell.length_c   1.000
_cell.angle_alpha   90.00
_cell.angle_beta   90.00
_cell.angle_gamma   90.00
#
_symmetry.space_group_name_H-M   'P 1'
#
loop_
_entity.id
_entity.type
_entity.pdbx_description
1 polymer ?
#
loop_
_entity_poly.entity_id
_entity_poly.type
_entity_poly.pdbx_seq_one_letter_code
_entity_poly.pdbx_strand_id
1 'polypeptide(L)'
;MGIKSSTIALGTASLITAALVLSGCSSSDDGEATSETTSETSSVASSAAAATTSDESISFSGERVTLNSGTDADAPVISVSLPDGWSQTQEGTTGSVTDILWSNQTDANRFMPNTTLTVESQGTVSPDAVLAGAQTSLGMLAGWTEANKVDLDIDGQKAIRVAGTWTPPNVNVPLYAVMTVIAYQADESSPVYLVSFANQFTDTEDMALSDQVEEINTSIEFG
;
A
#
# COMPACT_ATOMS: atom_id res chain seq x y z
N MET A 1 42.09 -2.13 22.28
CA MET A 1 40.69 -2.55 22.08
C MET A 1 39.98 -1.42 21.37
N GLY A 2 39.84 -1.53 20.04
CA GLY A 2 39.13 -0.53 19.24
C GLY A 2 37.65 -0.88 19.21
N ILE A 3 36.81 0.03 19.69
CA ILE A 3 35.36 -0.07 19.57
C ILE A 3 35.06 0.28 18.11
N LYS A 4 34.71 -0.72 17.28
CA LYS A 4 34.23 -0.47 15.93
C LYS A 4 32.84 0.17 16.06
N SER A 5 32.75 1.46 15.78
CA SER A 5 31.48 2.12 15.46
C SER A 5 30.94 1.48 14.18
N SER A 6 30.01 0.55 14.31
CA SER A 6 29.15 0.15 13.20
C SER A 6 28.15 1.29 13.00
N THR A 7 28.42 2.15 12.03
CA THR A 7 27.38 3.00 11.44
C THR A 7 26.33 2.05 10.88
N ILE A 8 25.24 1.83 11.61
CA ILE A 8 24.05 1.21 11.06
C ILE A 8 23.56 2.20 10.03
N ALA A 9 23.84 1.91 8.75
CA ALA A 9 23.16 2.58 7.66
C ALA A 9 21.69 2.28 7.86
N LEU A 10 20.92 3.31 8.27
CA LEU A 10 19.46 3.28 8.20
C LEU A 10 19.15 2.99 6.73
N GLY A 11 18.83 1.73 6.44
CA GLY A 11 18.38 1.29 5.12
C GLY A 11 17.08 2.01 4.87
N THR A 12 17.15 3.17 4.23
CA THR A 12 15.98 3.96 3.87
C THR A 12 15.13 3.08 2.96
N ALA A 13 13.90 2.82 3.40
CA ALA A 13 12.81 2.09 2.75
C ALA A 13 12.69 2.38 1.24
N SER A 14 13.56 1.77 0.45
CA SER A 14 13.57 1.89 -1.01
C SER A 14 12.42 1.10 -1.66
N LEU A 15 11.66 0.35 -0.85
CA LEU A 15 10.68 -0.64 -1.29
C LEU A 15 9.28 -0.07 -1.50
N ILE A 16 8.94 1.01 -0.79
CA ILE A 16 7.66 1.70 -1.00
C ILE A 16 7.54 2.16 -2.47
N THR A 17 8.66 2.61 -3.05
CA THR A 17 8.74 2.93 -4.48
C THR A 17 8.46 1.72 -5.38
N ALA A 18 8.99 0.53 -5.04
CA ALA A 18 8.79 -0.68 -5.83
C ALA A 18 7.33 -1.16 -5.78
N ALA A 19 6.68 -1.03 -4.62
CA ALA A 19 5.26 -1.36 -4.43
C ALA A 19 4.35 -0.53 -5.35
N LEU A 20 4.72 0.73 -5.58
CA LEU A 20 3.94 1.68 -6.36
C LEU A 20 4.13 1.52 -7.89
N VAL A 21 5.26 1.03 -8.38
CA VAL A 21 5.59 1.04 -9.83
C VAL A 21 4.84 -0.03 -10.67
N LEU A 22 4.20 -1.03 -10.03
CA LEU A 22 3.59 -2.21 -10.67
C LEU A 22 2.30 -1.99 -11.47
N SER A 23 2.09 -0.76 -11.97
CA SER A 23 1.11 -0.37 -13.01
C SER A 23 0.59 -1.55 -13.85
N GLY A 24 -0.66 -1.95 -13.62
CA GLY A 24 -1.31 -3.05 -14.32
C GLY A 24 -1.25 -2.86 -15.83
N CYS A 25 -0.42 -3.65 -16.51
CA CYS A 25 -0.30 -3.63 -17.95
C CYS A 25 -1.42 -4.50 -18.53
N SER A 26 -2.60 -3.92 -18.76
CA SER A 26 -3.65 -4.59 -19.51
C SER A 26 -3.24 -4.68 -20.97
N SER A 27 -2.73 -5.83 -21.38
CA SER A 27 -2.49 -6.17 -22.79
C SER A 27 -3.82 -6.37 -23.51
N SER A 28 -4.17 -5.49 -24.45
CA SER A 28 -4.86 -5.80 -25.72
C SER A 28 -4.79 -4.59 -26.67
N ASP A 29 -4.31 -4.88 -27.88
CA ASP A 29 -4.21 -4.01 -29.06
C ASP A 29 -5.59 -3.69 -29.66
N ASP A 30 -5.59 -2.74 -30.61
CA ASP A 30 -6.67 -2.22 -31.48
C ASP A 30 -7.56 -1.06 -30.98
N GLY A 31 -7.44 0.08 -31.70
CA GLY A 31 -8.56 1.00 -31.92
C GLY A 31 -8.24 2.49 -31.82
N GLU A 32 -7.92 3.12 -32.96
CA GLU A 32 -7.95 4.57 -33.16
C GLU A 32 -9.23 5.23 -32.59
N ALA A 33 -9.08 6.30 -31.81
CA ALA A 33 -10.08 7.35 -31.69
C ALA A 33 -9.46 8.69 -31.27
N THR A 34 -9.40 9.60 -32.23
CA THR A 34 -9.20 11.05 -32.06
C THR A 34 -10.41 11.66 -31.32
N SER A 35 -10.19 12.54 -30.33
CA SER A 35 -10.96 13.79 -30.13
C SER A 35 -10.40 14.67 -29.00
N GLU A 36 -10.00 15.88 -29.42
CA GLU A 36 -10.23 17.23 -28.88
C GLU A 36 -10.33 17.46 -27.35
N THR A 37 -9.36 18.23 -26.86
CA THR A 37 -9.32 18.88 -25.54
C THR A 37 -10.34 20.02 -25.44
N THR A 38 -11.22 19.96 -24.44
CA THR A 38 -11.92 21.14 -23.90
C THR A 38 -11.62 21.23 -22.41
N SER A 39 -11.05 22.35 -21.99
CA SER A 39 -10.80 22.70 -20.60
C SER A 39 -12.09 23.14 -19.92
N GLU A 40 -12.42 22.53 -18.78
CA GLU A 40 -13.32 23.14 -17.80
C GLU A 40 -12.66 23.05 -16.41
N THR A 41 -12.39 24.23 -15.86
CA THR A 41 -12.08 24.41 -14.44
C THR A 41 -13.39 24.28 -13.67
N SER A 42 -13.47 23.31 -12.76
CA SER A 42 -14.45 23.32 -11.68
C SER A 42 -13.77 22.99 -10.37
N SER A 43 -13.84 23.96 -9.47
CA SER A 43 -13.46 23.88 -8.06
C SER A 43 -14.54 23.19 -7.23
N VAL A 44 -14.14 22.71 -6.03
CA VAL A 44 -14.96 22.27 -4.87
C VAL A 44 -15.33 20.77 -4.91
N ALA A 45 -15.23 19.94 -3.86
CA ALA A 45 -15.00 20.10 -2.43
C ALA A 45 -14.22 18.89 -1.88
N SER A 46 -13.43 19.13 -0.83
CA SER A 46 -12.78 18.11 -0.01
C SER A 46 -13.86 17.24 0.66
N SER A 47 -13.96 15.97 0.26
CA SER A 47 -14.59 14.94 1.09
C SER A 47 -13.45 14.15 1.72
N ALA A 48 -13.26 14.36 3.03
CA ALA A 48 -12.33 13.58 3.80
C ALA A 48 -12.91 12.17 3.90
N ALA A 49 -12.18 11.18 3.36
CA ALA A 49 -12.40 9.79 3.72
C ALA A 49 -12.34 9.71 5.25
N ALA A 50 -13.47 9.43 5.87
CA ALA A 50 -13.62 9.43 7.30
C ALA A 50 -12.68 8.38 7.89
N ALA A 51 -11.77 8.84 8.74
CA ALA A 51 -10.97 7.98 9.59
C ALA A 51 -11.91 7.26 10.56
N THR A 52 -12.19 5.98 10.29
CA THR A 52 -12.91 5.14 11.24
C THR A 52 -11.89 4.53 12.19
N THR A 53 -11.86 5.03 13.42
CA THR A 53 -11.21 4.38 14.54
C THR A 53 -11.82 3.00 14.75
N SER A 54 -10.96 1.98 14.88
CA SER A 54 -11.30 0.58 15.15
C SER A 54 -12.18 0.41 16.40
N ASP A 55 -13.52 0.46 16.26
CA ASP A 55 -14.48 -0.18 17.18
C ASP A 55 -15.91 -0.13 16.60
N GLU A 56 -16.21 -1.00 15.66
CA GLU A 56 -17.55 -1.53 15.41
C GLU A 56 -17.34 -2.85 14.64
N SER A 57 -18.19 -3.86 14.83
CA SER A 57 -18.04 -5.17 14.19
C SER A 57 -18.11 -5.06 12.66
N ILE A 58 -16.98 -4.78 12.02
CA ILE A 58 -16.83 -4.76 10.56
C ILE A 58 -17.06 -6.20 10.11
N SER A 59 -18.21 -6.44 9.49
CA SER A 59 -18.48 -7.73 8.87
C SER A 59 -17.78 -7.73 7.52
N PHE A 60 -16.64 -8.42 7.45
CA PHE A 60 -15.94 -8.64 6.19
C PHE A 60 -16.81 -9.50 5.27
N SER A 61 -16.96 -9.05 4.03
CA SER A 61 -17.72 -9.74 3.00
C SER A 61 -16.88 -10.82 2.31
N GLY A 62 -15.57 -10.64 2.34
CA GLY A 62 -14.58 -11.39 1.57
C GLY A 62 -14.09 -12.72 2.14
N GLU A 63 -13.48 -13.52 1.26
CA GLU A 63 -12.72 -14.71 1.65
C GLU A 63 -11.45 -14.30 2.40
N ARG A 64 -11.14 -15.00 3.50
CA ARG A 64 -9.86 -14.83 4.21
C ARG A 64 -8.75 -15.55 3.48
N VAL A 65 -7.71 -14.80 3.11
CA VAL A 65 -6.51 -15.32 2.46
C VAL A 65 -5.26 -15.07 3.30
N THR A 66 -4.26 -15.91 3.12
CA THR A 66 -2.92 -15.72 3.68
C THR A 66 -2.01 -15.19 2.58
N LEU A 67 -1.37 -14.06 2.86
CA LEU A 67 -0.47 -13.39 1.93
C LEU A 67 0.92 -14.00 1.99
N ASN A 68 1.63 -13.90 0.86
CA ASN A 68 3.02 -14.30 0.80
C ASN A 68 3.92 -13.19 1.37
N SER A 69 4.56 -13.47 2.50
CA SER A 69 5.51 -12.57 3.16
C SER A 69 6.96 -12.75 2.69
N GLY A 70 7.18 -13.50 1.60
CA GLY A 70 8.48 -13.84 1.04
C GLY A 70 9.02 -15.17 1.56
N THR A 71 10.35 -15.33 1.51
CA THR A 71 11.04 -16.58 1.87
C THR A 71 11.70 -16.56 3.24
N ASP A 72 11.62 -15.43 3.95
CA ASP A 72 12.15 -15.32 5.31
C ASP A 72 11.22 -16.08 6.27
N ALA A 73 11.78 -17.04 7.00
CA ALA A 73 11.02 -17.89 7.90
C ALA A 73 10.57 -17.15 9.18
N ASP A 74 11.23 -16.04 9.51
CA ASP A 74 10.92 -15.21 10.68
C ASP A 74 9.96 -14.06 10.32
N ALA A 75 9.60 -13.90 9.04
CA ALA A 75 8.63 -12.91 8.60
C ALA A 75 7.22 -13.21 9.14
N PRO A 76 6.40 -12.17 9.39
CA PRO A 76 5.03 -12.36 9.87
C PRO A 76 4.19 -13.20 8.91
N VAL A 77 3.32 -14.04 9.46
CA VAL A 77 2.20 -14.60 8.70
C VAL A 77 1.12 -13.53 8.65
N ILE A 78 0.69 -13.15 7.45
CA ILE A 78 -0.24 -12.03 7.25
C ILE A 78 -1.50 -12.57 6.59
N SER A 79 -2.65 -12.21 7.12
CA SER A 79 -3.94 -12.52 6.51
C SER A 79 -4.80 -11.28 6.34
N VAL A 80 -5.62 -11.28 5.28
CA VAL A 80 -6.60 -10.23 4.96
C VAL A 80 -7.89 -10.87 4.46
N SER A 81 -8.98 -10.13 4.49
CA SER A 81 -10.21 -10.44 3.78
C SER A 81 -10.14 -9.86 2.37
N LEU A 82 -10.33 -10.69 1.35
CA LEU A 82 -10.40 -10.27 -0.05
C LEU A 82 -11.84 -9.93 -0.44
N PRO A 83 -12.15 -8.66 -0.76
CA PRO A 83 -13.49 -8.29 -1.21
C PRO A 83 -13.91 -9.05 -2.46
N ASP A 84 -15.23 -9.16 -2.67
CA ASP A 84 -15.77 -9.78 -3.88
C ASP A 84 -15.18 -9.14 -5.16
N GLY A 85 -14.75 -9.98 -6.09
CA GLY A 85 -14.11 -9.55 -7.34
C GLY A 85 -12.62 -9.29 -7.23
N TRP A 86 -12.00 -9.46 -6.05
CA TRP A 86 -10.56 -9.42 -5.90
C TRP A 86 -9.91 -10.80 -6.01
N SER A 87 -8.65 -10.80 -6.42
CA SER A 87 -7.83 -12.00 -6.54
C SER A 87 -6.40 -11.74 -6.08
N GLN A 88 -5.79 -12.75 -5.49
CA GLN A 88 -4.39 -12.75 -5.07
C GLN A 88 -3.51 -13.40 -6.14
N THR A 89 -2.34 -12.83 -6.41
CA THR A 89 -1.35 -13.40 -7.31
C THR A 89 0.07 -12.97 -6.96
N GLN A 90 1.03 -13.85 -7.25
CA GLN A 90 2.46 -13.53 -7.28
C GLN A 90 2.96 -13.27 -8.70
N GLU A 91 2.11 -13.48 -9.72
CA GLU A 91 2.49 -13.19 -11.09
C GLU A 91 2.69 -11.68 -11.25
N GLY A 92 3.85 -11.30 -11.81
CA GLY A 92 4.20 -9.90 -12.00
C GLY A 92 4.88 -9.24 -10.79
N THR A 93 5.07 -9.92 -9.65
CA THR A 93 5.90 -9.37 -8.56
C THR A 93 7.31 -9.09 -9.05
N THR A 94 7.81 -7.87 -8.82
CA THR A 94 9.19 -7.49 -9.15
C THR A 94 9.87 -6.83 -7.96
N GLY A 95 11.20 -6.94 -7.89
CA GLY A 95 11.97 -6.35 -6.80
C GLY A 95 11.57 -6.94 -5.45
N SER A 96 11.02 -6.10 -4.58
CA SER A 96 10.69 -6.42 -3.18
C SER A 96 9.22 -6.72 -2.92
N VAL A 97 8.38 -6.69 -3.95
CA VAL A 97 6.95 -6.98 -3.81
C VAL A 97 6.79 -8.48 -3.62
N THR A 98 6.15 -8.88 -2.53
CA THR A 98 6.00 -10.28 -2.14
C THR A 98 4.65 -10.85 -2.55
N ASP A 99 3.63 -10.00 -2.68
CA ASP A 99 2.29 -10.39 -3.11
C ASP A 99 1.53 -9.23 -3.77
N ILE A 100 0.52 -9.55 -4.57
CA ILE A 100 -0.36 -8.56 -5.20
C ILE A 100 -1.81 -9.01 -5.16
N LEU A 101 -2.69 -8.10 -4.76
CA LEU A 101 -4.14 -8.24 -4.82
C LEU A 101 -4.65 -7.35 -5.94
N TRP A 102 -5.46 -7.89 -6.85
CA TRP A 102 -6.04 -7.15 -7.98
C TRP A 102 -7.56 -7.21 -7.94
N SER A 103 -8.19 -6.06 -8.18
CA SER A 103 -9.60 -6.03 -8.55
C SER A 103 -9.77 -6.56 -9.98
N ASN A 104 -10.84 -7.30 -10.23
CA ASN A 104 -11.26 -7.67 -11.58
C ASN A 104 -12.04 -6.55 -12.30
N GLN A 105 -12.31 -5.44 -11.61
CA GLN A 105 -12.93 -4.25 -12.16
C GLN A 105 -11.83 -3.28 -12.60
N THR A 106 -12.05 -2.60 -13.73
CA THR A 106 -11.19 -1.50 -14.16
C THR A 106 -11.86 -0.17 -13.85
N ASP A 107 -11.06 0.80 -13.44
CA ASP A 107 -11.52 2.16 -13.20
C ASP A 107 -11.81 2.90 -14.51
N ALA A 108 -12.34 4.12 -14.39
CA ALA A 108 -12.63 5.03 -15.50
C ALA A 108 -11.47 5.20 -16.50
N ASN A 109 -10.21 5.11 -16.04
CA ASN A 109 -9.02 5.25 -16.88
C ASN A 109 -8.44 3.92 -17.39
N ARG A 110 -9.19 2.81 -17.28
CA ARG A 110 -8.73 1.44 -17.54
C ARG A 110 -7.58 0.97 -16.64
N PHE A 111 -7.30 1.72 -15.57
CA PHE A 111 -6.42 1.26 -14.51
C PHE A 111 -7.12 0.15 -13.75
N MET A 112 -6.38 -0.87 -13.35
CA MET A 112 -6.92 -1.96 -12.54
C MET A 112 -6.46 -1.73 -11.09
N PRO A 113 -7.38 -1.42 -10.16
CA PRO A 113 -7.06 -1.26 -8.75
C PRO A 113 -6.29 -2.44 -8.21
N ASN A 114 -5.28 -2.15 -7.40
CA ASN A 114 -4.44 -3.16 -6.80
C ASN A 114 -3.90 -2.76 -5.44
N THR A 115 -3.54 -3.78 -4.69
CA THR A 115 -2.78 -3.68 -3.46
C THR A 115 -1.53 -4.49 -3.61
N THR A 116 -0.36 -3.86 -3.53
CA THR A 116 0.91 -4.59 -3.48
C THR A 116 1.38 -4.72 -2.04
N LEU A 117 1.89 -5.90 -1.70
CA LEU A 117 2.48 -6.19 -0.40
C LEU A 117 4.00 -6.19 -0.51
N THR A 118 4.66 -5.55 0.45
CA THR A 118 6.10 -5.72 0.70
C THR A 118 6.32 -6.07 2.16
N VAL A 119 7.26 -6.98 2.42
CA VAL A 119 7.67 -7.38 3.78
C VAL A 119 9.19 -7.39 3.82
N GLU A 120 9.79 -6.56 4.70
CA GLU A 120 11.25 -6.43 4.80
C GLU A 120 11.72 -6.37 6.24
N SER A 121 12.70 -7.20 6.60
CA SER A 121 13.37 -7.12 7.89
C SER A 121 14.19 -5.84 8.01
N GLN A 122 13.88 -5.06 9.04
CA GLN A 122 14.61 -3.86 9.46
C GLN A 122 15.62 -4.16 10.59
N GLY A 123 15.78 -5.45 10.94
CA GLY A 123 16.65 -5.88 12.03
C GLY A 123 16.20 -5.31 13.38
N THR A 124 17.12 -4.74 14.14
CA THR A 124 16.86 -4.25 15.51
C THR A 124 16.52 -2.76 15.59
N VAL A 125 16.16 -2.14 14.46
CA VAL A 125 15.68 -0.76 14.42
C VAL A 125 14.36 -0.66 15.19
N SER A 126 14.15 0.43 15.94
CA SER A 126 12.89 0.59 16.69
C SER A 126 11.69 0.76 15.75
N PRO A 127 10.48 0.29 16.13
CA PRO A 127 9.28 0.47 15.32
C PRO A 127 9.02 1.94 14.91
N ASP A 128 9.24 2.90 15.82
CA ASP A 128 9.06 4.32 15.52
C ASP A 128 10.03 4.83 14.43
N ALA A 129 11.28 4.34 14.44
CA ALA A 129 12.28 4.73 13.44
C ALA A 129 11.96 4.09 12.08
N VAL A 130 11.42 2.87 12.07
CA VAL A 130 10.94 2.20 10.84
C VAL A 130 9.81 3.02 10.20
N LEU A 131 8.78 3.42 10.98
CA LEU A 131 7.64 4.19 10.47
C LEU A 131 8.05 5.60 10.01
N ALA A 132 8.95 6.28 10.74
CA ALA A 132 9.48 7.57 10.32
C ALA A 132 10.30 7.48 9.02
N GLY A 133 11.09 6.41 8.87
CA GLY A 133 11.82 6.12 7.64
C GLY A 133 10.88 5.87 6.46
N ALA A 134 9.83 5.08 6.65
CA ALA A 134 8.81 4.82 5.64
C ALA A 134 8.10 6.10 5.17
N GLN A 135 7.67 6.96 6.10
CA GLN A 135 7.06 8.25 5.75
C GLN A 135 8.04 9.14 4.97
N THR A 136 9.31 9.19 5.38
CA THR A 136 10.35 9.95 4.67
C THR A 136 10.52 9.46 3.23
N SER A 137 10.50 8.14 3.02
CA SER A 137 10.58 7.55 1.68
C SER A 137 9.42 7.94 0.77
N LEU A 138 8.18 7.98 1.29
CA LEU A 138 7.03 8.48 0.52
C LEU A 138 7.22 9.92 0.06
N GLY A 139 7.71 10.80 0.95
CA GLY A 139 7.99 12.19 0.63
C GLY A 139 9.09 12.41 -0.42
N MET A 140 9.91 11.40 -0.71
CA MET A 140 10.94 11.45 -1.76
C MET A 140 10.44 11.00 -3.13
N LEU A 141 9.23 10.44 -3.23
CA LEU A 141 8.65 10.01 -4.49
C LEU A 141 8.36 11.22 -5.38
N ALA A 142 8.89 11.18 -6.60
CA ALA A 142 8.66 12.25 -7.57
C ALA A 142 7.16 12.35 -7.89
N GLY A 143 6.59 13.55 -7.72
CA GLY A 143 5.16 13.80 -7.96
C GLY A 143 4.22 13.35 -6.85
N TRP A 144 4.74 12.83 -5.73
CA TRP A 144 3.93 12.54 -4.55
C TRP A 144 3.39 13.82 -3.91
N THR A 145 2.10 13.83 -3.63
CA THR A 145 1.42 14.87 -2.85
C THR A 145 0.65 14.18 -1.73
N GLU A 146 1.15 14.31 -0.50
CA GLU A 146 0.47 13.79 0.69
C GLU A 146 -0.83 14.55 0.91
N ALA A 147 -1.93 13.81 1.10
CA ALA A 147 -3.25 14.36 1.40
C ALA A 147 -3.60 14.18 2.87
N ASN A 148 -3.28 13.02 3.45
CA ASN A 148 -3.60 12.70 4.83
C ASN A 148 -2.60 11.69 5.42
N LYS A 149 -2.43 11.74 6.75
CA LYS A 149 -1.72 10.73 7.54
C LYS A 149 -2.49 10.46 8.83
N VAL A 150 -2.60 9.18 9.18
CA VAL A 150 -3.18 8.72 10.43
C VAL A 150 -2.23 7.71 11.06
N ASP A 151 -2.00 7.83 12.37
CA ASP A 151 -1.30 6.80 13.15
C ASP A 151 -2.32 5.74 13.59
N LEU A 152 -1.94 4.47 13.50
CA LEU A 152 -2.81 3.32 13.72
C LEU A 152 -2.15 2.31 14.68
N ASP A 153 -3.00 1.48 15.28
CA ASP A 153 -2.61 0.23 15.94
C ASP A 153 -3.32 -0.91 15.20
N ILE A 154 -2.54 -1.86 14.69
CA ILE A 154 -3.05 -3.03 13.97
C ILE A 154 -2.51 -4.25 14.69
N ASP A 155 -3.40 -4.94 15.40
CA ASP A 155 -3.07 -6.15 16.18
C ASP A 155 -1.91 -5.93 17.16
N GLY A 156 -1.92 -4.77 17.86
CA GLY A 156 -0.89 -4.38 18.82
C GLY A 156 0.41 -3.86 18.19
N GLN A 157 0.48 -3.79 16.86
CA GLN A 157 1.63 -3.28 16.12
C GLN A 157 1.45 -1.80 15.77
N LYS A 158 2.53 -1.03 15.90
CA LYS A 158 2.53 0.37 15.48
C LYS A 158 2.42 0.45 13.97
N ALA A 159 1.48 1.26 13.49
CA ALA A 159 1.25 1.46 12.07
C ALA A 159 0.99 2.93 11.73
N ILE A 160 1.17 3.28 10.47
CA ILE A 160 0.71 4.54 9.90
C ILE A 160 -0.06 4.24 8.61
N ARG A 161 -1.10 5.01 8.35
CA ARG A 161 -1.73 5.07 7.04
C ARG A 161 -1.49 6.43 6.43
N VAL A 162 -0.89 6.45 5.25
CA VAL A 162 -0.60 7.68 4.51
C VAL A 162 -1.35 7.61 3.18
N ALA A 163 -2.15 8.63 2.90
CA ALA A 163 -2.87 8.74 1.65
C ALA A 163 -2.42 9.97 0.87
N GLY A 164 -2.42 9.87 -0.45
CA GLY A 164 -2.00 10.95 -1.32
C GLY A 164 -2.18 10.61 -2.79
N THR A 165 -1.79 11.55 -3.63
CA THR A 165 -1.82 11.38 -5.09
C THR A 165 -0.41 11.30 -5.63
N TRP A 166 -0.20 10.49 -6.65
CA TRP A 166 1.05 10.46 -7.39
C TRP A 166 0.82 10.05 -8.85
N THR A 167 1.76 10.36 -9.73
CA THR A 167 1.70 9.93 -11.13
C THR A 167 2.88 8.99 -11.39
N PRO A 168 2.63 7.67 -11.54
CA PRO A 168 3.67 6.72 -11.87
C PRO A 168 4.36 7.07 -13.20
N PRO A 169 5.67 6.80 -13.37
CA PRO A 169 6.37 7.10 -14.62
C PRO A 169 5.77 6.44 -15.86
N ASN A 170 5.07 5.32 -15.69
CA ASN A 170 4.51 4.51 -16.77
C ASN A 170 2.98 4.64 -16.89
N VAL A 171 2.36 5.51 -16.09
CA VAL A 171 0.90 5.71 -16.06
C VAL A 171 0.63 7.19 -16.25
N ASN A 172 -0.06 7.55 -17.32
CA ASN A 172 -0.31 8.96 -17.68
C ASN A 172 -1.49 9.59 -16.93
N VAL A 173 -1.99 8.93 -15.89
CA VAL A 173 -3.08 9.43 -15.04
C VAL A 173 -2.61 9.47 -13.58
N PRO A 174 -2.93 10.53 -12.82
CA PRO A 174 -2.72 10.53 -11.38
C PRO A 174 -3.48 9.36 -10.74
N LEU A 175 -2.79 8.64 -9.85
CA LEU A 175 -3.37 7.62 -9.00
C LEU A 175 -3.53 8.21 -7.60
N TYR A 176 -4.63 7.85 -6.96
CA TYR A 176 -4.74 7.94 -5.52
C TYR A 176 -4.11 6.68 -4.93
N ALA A 177 -3.27 6.86 -3.92
CA ALA A 177 -2.61 5.78 -3.24
C ALA A 177 -2.81 5.87 -1.74
N VAL A 178 -3.17 4.74 -1.14
CA VAL A 178 -3.32 4.56 0.31
C VAL A 178 -2.30 3.54 0.76
N MET A 179 -1.34 4.01 1.55
CA MET A 179 -0.23 3.22 2.06
C MET A 179 -0.48 2.90 3.52
N THR A 180 -0.77 1.65 3.84
CA THR A 180 -0.79 1.16 5.23
C THR A 180 0.57 0.52 5.51
N VAL A 181 1.30 1.10 6.46
CA VAL A 181 2.65 0.69 6.83
C VAL A 181 2.66 0.27 8.28
N ILE A 182 3.14 -0.93 8.56
CA ILE A 182 3.14 -1.56 9.87
C ILE A 182 4.57 -1.92 10.24
N ALA A 183 5.00 -1.49 11.42
CA ALA A 183 6.25 -1.93 12.01
C ALA A 183 5.96 -3.15 12.89
N TYR A 184 5.97 -4.33 12.28
CA TYR A 184 5.67 -5.59 12.94
C TYR A 184 6.87 -6.07 13.76
N GLN A 185 6.64 -6.44 15.02
CA GLN A 185 7.62 -7.08 15.87
C GLN A 185 6.93 -8.16 16.72
N ALA A 186 7.32 -9.42 16.52
CA ALA A 186 6.71 -10.55 17.24
C ALA A 186 6.93 -10.47 18.77
N ASP A 187 8.14 -10.10 19.17
CA ASP A 187 8.51 -9.82 20.56
C ASP A 187 9.74 -8.89 20.63
N GLU A 188 10.06 -8.38 21.81
CA GLU A 188 11.17 -7.41 22.02
C GLU A 188 12.55 -7.91 21.57
N SER A 189 12.73 -9.23 21.39
CA SER A 189 13.98 -9.85 20.94
C SER A 189 14.01 -10.17 19.44
N SER A 190 12.84 -10.15 18.79
CA SER A 190 12.67 -10.40 17.37
C SER A 190 13.05 -9.19 16.52
N PRO A 191 13.49 -9.40 15.27
CA PRO A 191 13.67 -8.29 14.35
C PRO A 191 12.32 -7.60 14.07
N VAL A 192 12.40 -6.30 13.80
CA VAL A 192 11.27 -5.51 13.32
C VAL A 192 11.16 -5.69 11.81
N TYR A 193 9.95 -5.94 11.32
CA TYR A 193 9.62 -5.98 9.90
C TYR A 193 8.85 -4.73 9.50
N LEU A 194 9.21 -4.16 8.34
CA LEU A 194 8.41 -3.19 7.63
C LEU A 194 7.45 -3.94 6.72
N VAL A 195 6.17 -3.95 7.09
CA VAL A 195 5.09 -4.51 6.27
C VAL A 195 4.38 -3.33 5.61
N SER A 196 4.34 -3.27 4.28
CA SER A 196 3.66 -2.18 3.57
C SER A 196 2.65 -2.71 2.58
N PHE A 197 1.41 -2.24 2.70
CA PHE A 197 0.34 -2.40 1.74
C PHE A 197 0.20 -1.10 0.95
N ALA A 198 0.48 -1.15 -0.35
CA ALA A 198 0.31 -0.03 -1.26
C ALA A 198 -0.93 -0.24 -2.11
N ASN A 199 -2.02 0.41 -1.72
CA ASN A 199 -3.29 0.37 -2.46
C ASN A 199 -3.29 1.50 -3.49
N GLN A 200 -3.66 1.20 -4.72
CA GLN A 200 -3.65 2.15 -5.84
C GLN A 200 -4.95 2.05 -6.63
N PHE A 201 -5.52 3.19 -6.97
CA PHE A 201 -6.73 3.32 -7.79
C PHE A 201 -6.83 4.74 -8.35
N THR A 202 -7.68 4.95 -9.35
CA THR A 202 -7.88 6.25 -10.02
C THR A 202 -9.15 6.97 -9.59
N ASP A 203 -10.10 6.27 -8.99
CA ASP A 203 -11.38 6.85 -8.61
C ASP A 203 -11.35 7.36 -7.16
N THR A 204 -11.49 8.67 -6.99
CA THR A 204 -11.63 9.30 -5.66
C THR A 204 -13.07 9.70 -5.35
N GLU A 205 -14.00 9.46 -6.29
CA GLU A 205 -15.39 9.88 -6.23
C GLU A 205 -16.35 8.69 -6.02
N ASP A 206 -16.02 7.49 -6.53
CA ASP A 206 -16.77 6.26 -6.26
C ASP A 206 -16.31 5.58 -4.96
N MET A 207 -17.20 5.60 -3.96
CA MET A 207 -16.96 5.01 -2.64
C MET A 207 -16.81 3.49 -2.69
N ALA A 208 -17.31 2.79 -3.72
CA ALA A 208 -17.31 1.32 -3.74
C ALA A 208 -15.90 0.72 -3.74
N LEU A 209 -14.98 1.28 -4.54
CA LEU A 209 -13.58 0.83 -4.56
C LEU A 209 -12.82 1.25 -3.31
N SER A 210 -13.13 2.44 -2.78
CA SER A 210 -12.60 2.89 -1.50
C SER A 210 -13.00 1.97 -0.36
N ASP A 211 -14.25 1.50 -0.33
CA ASP A 211 -14.77 0.59 0.70
C ASP A 211 -14.11 -0.80 0.60
N GLN A 212 -13.88 -1.31 -0.61
CA GLN A 212 -13.14 -2.56 -0.83
C GLN A 212 -11.68 -2.47 -0.38
N VAL A 213 -11.00 -1.37 -0.69
CA VAL A 213 -9.63 -1.10 -0.20
C VAL A 213 -9.63 -0.97 1.32
N GLU A 214 -10.64 -0.35 1.91
CA GLU A 214 -10.77 -0.25 3.36
C GLU A 214 -11.01 -1.61 4.01
N GLU A 215 -11.81 -2.50 3.39
CA GLU A 215 -11.98 -3.89 3.84
C GLU A 215 -10.64 -4.64 3.87
N ILE A 216 -9.81 -4.51 2.83
CA ILE A 216 -8.47 -5.11 2.83
C ILE A 216 -7.62 -4.54 3.98
N ASN A 217 -7.61 -3.22 4.18
CA ASN A 217 -6.75 -2.57 5.17
C ASN A 217 -7.22 -2.76 6.63
N THR A 218 -8.52 -2.94 6.86
CA THR A 218 -9.09 -3.13 8.21
C THR A 218 -9.15 -4.60 8.64
N SER A 219 -9.03 -5.52 7.68
CA SER A 219 -9.01 -6.96 7.95
C SER A 219 -7.62 -7.55 8.16
N ILE A 220 -6.57 -6.72 8.13
CA ILE A 220 -5.18 -7.14 8.35
C ILE A 220 -5.04 -7.76 9.73
N GLU A 221 -4.55 -9.00 9.76
CA GLU A 221 -4.25 -9.75 10.97
C GLU A 221 -2.87 -10.43 10.84
N PHE A 222 -2.19 -10.59 11.98
CA PHE A 222 -0.95 -11.35 12.07
C PHE A 222 -1.18 -12.69 12.78
N GLY A 223 -0.56 -13.75 12.27
CA GLY A 223 -0.70 -15.13 12.75
C GLY A 223 0.52 -15.68 13.48
#